data_AF-A0A358DDD5-F1
#
_entry.id   AF-A0A358DDD5-F1
#
_cell.length_a   1.000
_cell.length_b   1.000
_cell.length_c   1.000
_cell.angle_alpha   90.00
_cell.angle_beta   90.00
_cell.angle_gamma   90.00
#
_symmetry.space_group_name_H-M   'P 1'
#
loop_
_entity.id
_entity.type
_entity.pdbx_description
1 polymer ?
#
loop_
_entity_poly.entity_id
_entity_poly.type
_entity_poly.pdbx_seq_one_letter_code
_entity_poly.pdbx_strand_id
1 'polypeptide(L)' 'DQHNRDLGTIESVDMATLNVLFIVKQAKEEYLIPATDDFITRVNDEQKIICMNLPEGLIDTGSNL' A
#
# COMPACT_ATOMS: atom_id res chain seq x y z
N ASP A 1 7.59 -1.45 -1.94
CA ASP A 1 7.31 -2.86 -1.57
C ASP A 1 8.64 -3.62 -1.47
N GLN A 2 8.61 -4.96 -1.37
CA GLN A 2 9.79 -5.84 -1.39
C GLN A 2 10.65 -5.74 -2.67
N HIS A 3 10.12 -5.12 -3.73
CA HIS A 3 10.81 -4.85 -4.99
C HIS A 3 11.36 -3.42 -5.07
N ASN A 4 11.40 -2.70 -3.93
CA ASN A 4 11.74 -1.27 -3.86
C ASN A 4 10.86 -0.38 -4.74
N ARG A 5 9.62 -0.80 -5.05
CA ARG A 5 8.65 0.06 -5.73
C ARG A 5 8.03 1.03 -4.75
N ASP A 6 7.99 2.30 -5.14
CA ASP A 6 7.11 3.29 -4.52
C ASP A 6 5.69 3.02 -5.02
N LEU A 7 4.73 2.86 -4.09
CA LEU A 7 3.33 2.62 -4.40
C LEU A 7 2.49 3.91 -4.31
N GLY A 8 3.10 5.03 -3.90
CA GLY A 8 2.45 6.32 -3.75
C GLY A 8 2.20 6.72 -2.30
N THR A 9 1.28 7.67 -2.12
CA THR A 9 0.99 8.28 -0.82
C THR A 9 -0.34 7.77 -0.28
N ILE A 10 -0.40 7.43 1.00
CA ILE A 10 -1.65 7.10 1.70
C ILE A 10 -2.47 8.39 1.83
N GLU A 11 -3.57 8.52 1.09
CA GLU A 11 -4.48 9.68 1.20
C GLU A 11 -5.49 9.50 2.35
N SER A 12 -5.90 8.26 2.63
CA SER A 12 -6.86 7.97 3.69
C SER A 12 -6.80 6.51 4.16
N VAL A 13 -7.52 6.24 5.24
CA VAL A 13 -7.71 4.90 5.79
C VAL A 13 -9.20 4.58 5.73
N ASP A 14 -9.55 3.49 5.05
CA ASP A 14 -10.90 2.94 5.06
C ASP A 14 -11.05 1.99 6.25
N MET A 15 -11.96 2.36 7.16
CA MET A 15 -12.34 1.57 8.33
C MET A 15 -13.80 1.11 8.28
N ALA A 16 -14.49 1.34 7.15
CA ALA A 16 -15.90 1.04 6.99
C ALA A 16 -16.18 -0.45 6.76
N THR A 17 -15.14 -1.23 6.44
CA THR A 17 -15.23 -2.69 6.28
C THR A 17 -14.55 -3.43 7.43
N LEU A 18 -14.68 -4.76 7.47
CA LEU A 18 -14.04 -5.60 8.49
C LEU A 18 -12.50 -5.50 8.45
N ASN A 19 -11.94 -5.26 7.27
CA ASN A 19 -10.50 -5.08 7.06
C ASN A 19 -10.19 -3.59 6.95
N VAL A 20 -9.23 -3.11 7.74
CA VAL A 20 -8.73 -1.74 7.60
C VAL A 20 -7.86 -1.68 6.36
N LEU A 21 -8.11 -0.72 5.47
CA LEU A 21 -7.38 -0.55 4.21
C LEU A 21 -6.76 0.85 4.15
N PHE A 22 -5.54 0.94 3.63
CA PHE A 22 -4.95 2.17 3.15
C PHE A 22 -5.44 2.45 1.73
N ILE A 23 -5.92 3.67 1.49
CA ILE A 23 -6.16 4.19 0.15
C ILE A 23 -4.89 4.92 -0.28
N VAL A 24 -4.15 4.31 -1.20
CA VAL A 24 -2.85 4.80 -1.68
C VAL A 24 -2.99 5.31 -3.10
N LYS A 25 -2.49 6.51 -3.38
CA LYS A 25 -2.59 7.13 -4.69
C LYS A 25 -1.23 7.32 -5.34
N GLN A 26 -1.14 6.92 -6.61
CA GLN A 26 0.02 7.13 -7.45
C GLN A 26 -0.42 7.63 -8.83
N ALA A 27 -0.12 8.90 -9.12
CA ALA A 27 -0.52 9.57 -10.36
C ALA A 27 -2.04 9.48 -10.63
N LYS A 28 -2.47 8.59 -11.53
CA LYS A 28 -3.89 8.36 -11.87
C LYS A 28 -4.45 7.05 -11.30
N GLU A 29 -3.61 6.28 -10.62
CA GLU A 29 -3.98 4.99 -10.04
C GLU A 29 -4.26 5.14 -8.54
N GLU A 30 -5.19 4.33 -8.06
CA GLU A 30 -5.58 4.21 -6.66
C GLU A 30 -5.48 2.74 -6.27
N TYR A 31 -4.81 2.46 -5.15
CA TYR A 31 -4.61 1.13 -4.60
C TYR A 31 -5.28 1.04 -3.23
N LEU A 32 -5.97 -0.08 -3.01
CA LEU A 32 -6.50 -0.45 -1.70
C LEU A 32 -5.57 -1.50 -1.09
N ILE A 33 -4.75 -1.09 -0.13
CA ILE A 33 -3.73 -1.95 0.49
C ILE A 33 -4.16 -2.28 1.92
N PRO A 34 -4.17 -3.55 2.35
CA PRO A 34 -4.48 -3.89 3.73
C PRO A 34 -3.56 -3.18 4.74
N ALA A 35 -4.15 -2.49 5.70
CA ALA A 35 -3.46 -1.81 6.79
C ALA A 35 -3.18 -2.77 7.95
N THR A 36 -2.52 -3.89 7.63
CA THR A 36 -2.17 -4.95 8.59
C THR A 36 -0.66 -4.98 8.83
N ASP A 37 -0.27 -5.26 10.07
CA ASP A 37 1.13 -5.40 10.48
C ASP A 37 1.82 -6.61 9.85
N ASP A 38 1.06 -7.65 9.47
CA ASP A 38 1.56 -8.82 8.74
C ASP A 38 2.39 -8.46 7.49
N PHE A 39 2.05 -7.34 6.85
CA PHE A 39 2.76 -6.86 5.66
C PHE A 39 3.77 -5.75 5.96
N ILE A 40 3.79 -5.15 7.14
CA ILE A 40 4.68 -4.02 7.44
C ILE A 40 6.06 -4.56 7.84
N THR A 41 7.09 -4.18 7.08
CA THR A 41 8.48 -4.57 7.37
C THR A 41 9.24 -3.48 8.12
N ARG A 42 8.86 -2.22 7.94
CA ARG A 42 9.44 -1.07 8.63
C ARG A 42 8.49 0.12 8.60
N VAL A 43 8.46 0.88 9.69
CA VAL A 43 7.86 2.22 9.75
C VAL A 43 8.97 3.21 10.07
N ASN A 44 9.04 4.30 9.31
CA ASN A 44 9.88 5.45 9.61
C ASN A 44 8.99 6.68 9.82
N ASP A 45 8.75 7.01 11.08
CA ASP A 45 7.86 8.11 11.48
C ASP A 45 8.42 9.50 11.18
N GLU A 46 9.75 9.65 11.18
CA GLU A 46 10.43 10.91 10.85
C GLU A 46 10.25 11.23 9.36
N GLN A 47 10.43 10.22 8.51
CA GLN A 47 10.31 10.37 7.06
C GLN A 47 8.89 10.17 6.53
N LYS A 48 7.96 9.71 7.37
CA LYS A 48 6.59 9.32 6.99
C LYS A 48 6.56 8.23 5.91
N ILE A 49 7.41 7.22 6.07
CA ILE A 49 7.53 6.09 5.13
C ILE A 49 7.12 4.79 5.82
N ILE A 50 6.22 4.04 5.19
CA ILE A 50 5.90 2.67 5.57
C ILE A 50 6.46 1.75 4.48
N CYS A 51 7.38 0.86 4.85
CA CYS A 51 7.87 -0.19 3.98
C CYS A 51 7.04 -1.45 4.21
N MET A 52 6.55 -2.04 3.11
CA MET A 52 5.68 -3.22 3.17
C MET A 52 6.19 -4.35 2.29
N ASN A 53 6.00 -5.58 2.74
CA ASN A 53 6.17 -6.80 1.98
C ASN A 53 4.80 -7.32 1.55
N LEU A 54 4.37 -6.91 0.36
CA LEU A 54 3.06 -7.26 -0.18
C LEU A 54 3.18 -8.47 -1.11
N PRO A 55 2.32 -9.49 -0.98
CA PRO A 55 2.33 -10.65 -1.85
C PRO A 55 2.07 -10.28 -3.32
N GLU A 56 2.65 -11.06 -4.22
CA GLU A 56 2.44 -10.89 -5.66
C GLU A 56 0.96 -11.06 -6.02
N GLY A 57 0.45 -10.21 -6.94
CA GLY A 57 -0.95 -10.20 -7.34
C GLY A 57 -1.92 -9.50 -6.39
N LEU A 58 -1.48 -9.01 -5.22
CA LEU A 58 -2.32 -8.20 -4.32
C LEU A 58 -2.62 -6.81 -4.89
N ILE A 59 -1.68 -6.28 -5.68
CA ILE A 59 -1.78 -5.00 -6.34
C ILE A 59 -1.64 -5.28 -7.84
N ASP A 60 -2.70 -5.05 -8.60
CA ASP A 60 -2.68 -5.23 -10.04
C ASP A 60 -2.04 -4.00 -10.69
N THR A 61 -0.75 -4.08 -11.00
CA THR A 61 -0.06 -3.08 -11.82
C THR A 61 -0.36 -3.41 -13.28
N GLY A 62 -1.48 -2.90 -13.80
CA GLY A 62 -2.00 -3.19 -15.14
C GLY A 62 -0.91 -3.27 -16.21
N SER A 63 -0.41 -4.48 -16.43
CA SER A 63 0.56 -4.85 -17.47
C SER A 63 -0.01 -6.05 -18.22
N ASN A 64 -1.26 -5.92 -18.66
CA ASN A 64 -1.76 -6.67 -19.80
C ASN A 64 -2.30 -5.64 -20.79
N LEU A 65 -1.53 -5.47 -21.87
CA LEU A 65 -1.98 -4.87 -23.12
C LEU A 65 -3.20 -5.60 -23.67
#